data_AF-L0J9J2-F1
#
_entry.id   AF-L0J9J2-F1
#
_cell.length_a   1.000
_cell.length_b   1.000
_cell.length_c   1.000
_cell.angle_alpha   90.00
_cell.angle_beta   90.00
_cell.angle_gamma   90.00
#
_symmetry.space_group_name_H-M   'P 1'
#
loop_
_entity.id
_entity.type
_entity.pdbx_description
1 polymer ?
#
loop_
_entity_poly.entity_id
_entity_poly.type
_entity_poly.pdbx_seq_one_letter_code
_entity_poly.pdbx_strand_id
1 'polypeptide(L)'
;MKITVIPTMYRDASNWKVHGEIHVQGELAEADIQAARAALSDGLYYVPGQIGLMHYGSGEYSSYPTEDDHGWQELCLDEITVIDADQVGRRLSVAAGPEDGGTAADLVARLTAAARAGWNPALHAA
;
A
#
# COMPACT_ATOMS: atom_id res chain seq x y z
N MET A 1 15.94 -14.84 5.78
CA MET A 1 14.99 -13.85 6.32
C MET A 1 13.75 -13.91 5.44
N LYS A 2 12.55 -13.89 6.02
CA LYS A 2 11.31 -13.86 5.23
C LYS A 2 10.87 -12.42 4.97
N ILE A 3 10.17 -12.22 3.86
CA ILE A 3 9.49 -10.98 3.50
C ILE A 3 8.04 -11.33 3.18
N THR A 4 7.10 -10.58 3.73
CA THR A 4 5.71 -10.60 3.26
C THR A 4 5.55 -9.55 2.19
N VAL A 5 5.06 -9.97 1.03
CA VAL A 5 4.70 -9.10 -0.09
C VAL A 5 3.21 -8.89 -0.05
N ILE A 6 2.78 -7.63 0.06
CA ILE A 6 1.38 -7.24 0.02
C ILE A 6 1.12 -6.55 -1.32
N PRO A 7 0.32 -7.15 -2.23
CA PRO A 7 -0.09 -6.49 -3.45
C PRO A 7 -0.91 -5.24 -3.15
N THR A 8 -0.69 -4.20 -3.95
CA THR A 8 -1.38 -2.92 -3.83
C THR A 8 -1.75 -2.38 -5.20
N MET A 9 -2.82 -1.60 -5.27
CA MET A 9 -3.28 -1.06 -6.53
C MET A 9 -3.81 0.36 -6.35
N TYR A 10 -3.33 1.27 -7.20
CA TYR A 10 -4.00 2.53 -7.46
C TYR A 10 -4.97 2.38 -8.63
N ARG A 11 -6.13 3.01 -8.55
CA ARG A 11 -7.11 3.14 -9.63
C ARG A 11 -7.75 4.52 -9.60
N ASP A 12 -7.78 5.21 -10.74
CA ASP A 12 -8.45 6.52 -10.88
C ASP A 12 -9.94 6.37 -11.26
N ALA A 13 -10.67 7.49 -11.34
CA ALA A 13 -12.08 7.51 -11.76
C ALA A 13 -12.30 7.08 -13.22
N SER A 14 -11.27 7.21 -14.06
CA SER A 14 -11.24 6.77 -15.46
C SER A 14 -10.84 5.29 -15.63
N ASN A 15 -10.66 4.55 -14.52
CA ASN A 15 -10.33 3.12 -14.45
C ASN A 15 -8.92 2.74 -14.94
N TRP A 16 -8.00 3.70 -15.04
CA TRP A 16 -6.56 3.45 -15.16
C TRP A 16 -6.04 2.81 -13.87
N LYS A 17 -5.09 1.89 -13.99
CA LYS A 17 -4.58 1.11 -12.86
C LYS A 17 -3.06 1.11 -12.83
N VAL A 18 -2.52 1.21 -11.63
CA VAL A 18 -1.09 1.05 -11.36
C VAL A 18 -0.95 0.02 -10.24
N HIS A 19 -0.24 -1.08 -10.53
CA HIS A 19 0.00 -2.15 -9.58
C HIS A 19 1.36 -1.99 -8.92
N GLY A 20 1.37 -2.09 -7.59
CA GLY A 20 2.54 -1.97 -6.74
C GLY A 20 2.54 -3.03 -5.66
N GLU A 21 3.57 -3.01 -4.82
CA GLU A 21 3.75 -3.95 -3.73
C GLU A 21 4.36 -3.24 -2.53
N ILE A 22 3.96 -3.65 -1.33
CA ILE A 22 4.60 -3.27 -0.07
C ILE A 22 5.32 -4.50 0.48
N HIS A 23 6.61 -4.33 0.79
CA HIS A 23 7.42 -5.37 1.41
C HIS A 23 7.51 -5.15 2.91
N VAL A 24 7.07 -6.15 3.68
CA VAL A 24 7.11 -6.14 5.15
C VAL A 24 8.13 -7.18 5.61
N GLN A 25 8.97 -6.80 6.56
CA GLN A 25 9.97 -7.69 7.16
C GLN A 25 9.29 -8.81 7.96
N GLY A 26 9.64 -10.06 7.66
CA GLY A 26 9.07 -11.24 8.31
C GLY A 26 7.73 -11.67 7.71
N GLU A 27 6.98 -12.42 8.50
CA GLU A 27 5.64 -12.91 8.18
C GLU A 27 4.60 -12.09 8.94
N LEU A 28 3.55 -11.60 8.27
CA LEU A 28 2.39 -11.06 8.99
C LEU A 28 1.64 -12.19 9.68
N ALA A 29 1.45 -12.08 11.00
CA ALA A 29 0.57 -12.99 11.71
C ALA A 29 -0.90 -12.66 11.40
N GLU A 30 -1.81 -13.62 11.59
CA GLU A 30 -3.25 -13.41 11.40
C GLU A 30 -3.77 -12.20 12.19
N ALA A 31 -3.27 -12.00 13.42
CA ALA A 31 -3.64 -10.85 14.24
C ALA A 31 -3.21 -9.50 13.62
N ASP A 32 -2.06 -9.45 12.96
CA ASP A 32 -1.58 -8.25 12.27
C ASP A 32 -2.44 -7.97 11.02
N ILE A 33 -2.83 -9.01 10.28
CA ILE A 33 -3.72 -8.91 9.11
C ILE A 33 -5.09 -8.36 9.54
N GLN A 34 -5.67 -8.89 10.62
CA GLN A 34 -6.96 -8.41 11.13
C GLN A 34 -6.88 -6.97 11.65
N ALA A 35 -5.78 -6.61 12.32
CA ALA A 35 -5.56 -5.24 12.80
C ALA A 35 -5.39 -4.26 11.63
N ALA A 36 -4.60 -4.62 10.62
CA ALA A 36 -4.44 -3.85 9.39
C ALA A 36 -5.80 -3.67 8.70
N ARG A 37 -6.55 -4.77 8.48
CA ARG A 37 -7.86 -4.74 7.84
C ARG A 37 -8.86 -3.85 8.58
N ALA A 38 -8.88 -3.90 9.91
CA ALA A 38 -9.75 -3.05 10.72
C ALA A 38 -9.40 -1.54 10.63
N ALA A 39 -8.16 -1.20 10.28
CA ALA A 39 -7.73 0.18 10.09
C ALA A 39 -8.01 0.72 8.68
N LEU A 40 -8.13 -0.16 7.68
CA LEU A 40 -8.46 0.23 6.31
C LEU A 40 -9.90 0.73 6.21
N SER A 41 -10.13 1.73 5.36
CA SER A 41 -11.49 2.11 4.97
C SER A 41 -12.12 0.97 4.18
N ASP A 42 -13.31 0.54 4.59
CA ASP A 42 -14.01 -0.64 4.07
C ASP A 42 -13.17 -1.93 4.04
N GLY A 43 -12.15 -2.03 4.90
CA GLY A 43 -11.28 -3.19 4.97
C GLY A 43 -10.33 -3.35 3.77
N LEU A 44 -10.22 -2.35 2.90
CA LEU A 44 -9.44 -2.42 1.65
C LEU A 44 -8.64 -1.15 1.35
N TYR A 45 -9.21 0.03 1.62
CA TYR A 45 -8.66 1.29 1.14
C TYR A 45 -7.80 2.01 2.18
N TYR A 46 -6.71 2.62 1.73
CA TYR A 46 -5.86 3.50 2.53
C TYR A 46 -5.33 4.65 1.68
N VAL A 47 -4.78 5.68 2.33
CA VAL A 47 -4.11 6.79 1.67
C VAL A 47 -2.60 6.66 1.91
N PRO A 48 -1.79 6.30 0.90
CA PRO A 48 -0.36 6.01 1.05
C PRO A 48 0.42 7.13 1.73
N GLY A 49 0.18 8.38 1.34
CA GLY A 49 0.90 9.52 1.89
C GLY A 49 0.72 9.70 3.40
N GLN A 50 -0.43 9.31 3.95
CA GLN A 50 -0.67 9.37 5.40
C GLN A 50 0.10 8.32 6.20
N ILE A 51 0.60 7.28 5.54
CA ILE A 51 1.45 6.25 6.15
C ILE A 51 2.89 6.32 5.65
N GLY A 52 3.27 7.41 4.98
CA GLY A 52 4.62 7.66 4.49
C GLY A 52 5.03 6.74 3.33
N LEU A 53 4.07 6.27 2.53
CA LEU A 53 4.32 5.50 1.31
C LEU A 53 3.95 6.32 0.08
N MET A 54 4.58 6.00 -1.05
CA MET A 54 4.32 6.67 -2.31
C MET A 54 2.90 6.39 -2.81
N HIS A 55 2.27 7.41 -3.39
CA HIS A 55 1.04 7.24 -4.15
C HIS A 55 1.39 6.86 -5.59
N TYR A 56 0.87 5.76 -6.12
CA TYR A 56 1.30 5.25 -7.43
C TYR A 56 0.79 6.04 -8.62
N GLY A 57 -0.23 6.88 -8.46
CA GLY A 57 -0.51 7.91 -9.48
C GLY A 57 0.64 8.93 -9.59
N SER A 58 1.35 9.20 -8.48
CA SER A 58 2.47 10.14 -8.47
C SER A 58 3.71 9.49 -9.10
N GLY A 59 3.96 9.81 -10.37
CA GLY A 59 5.15 9.36 -11.12
C GLY A 59 4.87 8.61 -12.42
N GLU A 60 3.62 8.20 -12.67
CA GLU A 60 3.27 7.44 -13.88
C GLU A 60 2.98 8.34 -15.09
N TYR A 61 2.47 9.55 -14.86
CA TYR A 61 2.23 10.53 -15.92
C TYR A 61 2.48 11.96 -15.43
N SER A 62 2.96 12.82 -16.35
CA SER A 62 3.31 14.21 -16.04
C SER A 62 2.11 15.10 -15.70
N SER A 63 0.90 14.67 -16.03
CA SER A 63 -0.34 15.41 -15.75
C SER A 63 -0.96 15.08 -14.39
N TYR A 64 -0.35 14.18 -13.59
CA TYR A 64 -0.87 13.83 -12.29
C TYR A 64 -0.66 14.96 -11.25
N PRO A 65 -1.64 15.26 -10.37
CA PRO A 65 -3.01 14.74 -10.37
C PRO A 65 -3.92 15.53 -11.33
N THR A 66 -4.94 14.85 -11.84
CA THR A 66 -6.06 15.34 -12.64
C THR A 66 -7.35 15.34 -11.82
N GLU A 67 -8.48 15.70 -12.43
CA GLU A 67 -9.81 15.66 -11.77
C GLU A 67 -10.32 14.24 -11.48
N ASP A 68 -9.76 13.24 -12.16
CA ASP A 68 -10.10 11.82 -11.98
C ASP A 68 -9.31 11.17 -10.84
N ASP A 69 -8.26 11.83 -10.36
CA ASP A 69 -7.34 11.29 -9.36
C ASP A 69 -7.84 11.49 -7.93
N HIS A 70 -7.52 10.54 -7.07
CA HIS A 70 -7.79 10.58 -5.63
C HIS A 70 -6.68 9.87 -4.87
N GLY A 71 -6.56 10.14 -3.57
CA GLY A 71 -5.52 9.58 -2.71
C GLY A 71 -5.67 8.12 -2.30
N TRP A 72 -6.77 7.44 -2.68
CA TRP A 72 -7.02 6.06 -2.27
C TRP A 72 -6.20 5.05 -3.05
N GLN A 73 -5.67 4.05 -2.34
CA GLN A 73 -5.15 2.81 -2.88
C GLN A 73 -5.77 1.59 -2.19
N GLU A 74 -5.79 0.48 -2.89
CA GLU A 74 -6.21 -0.83 -2.39
C GLU A 74 -5.00 -1.55 -1.77
N LEU A 75 -5.17 -2.08 -0.54
CA LEU A 75 -4.22 -2.94 0.15
C LEU A 75 -4.76 -4.37 0.15
N CYS A 76 -4.29 -5.21 -0.77
CA CYS A 76 -4.87 -6.54 -1.04
C CYS A 76 -4.38 -7.59 -0.04
N LEU A 77 -4.85 -7.51 1.20
CA LEU A 77 -4.45 -8.40 2.30
C LEU A 77 -4.81 -9.88 2.08
N ASP A 78 -5.75 -10.18 1.19
CA ASP A 78 -6.14 -11.55 0.83
C ASP A 78 -5.20 -12.20 -0.20
N GLU A 79 -4.28 -11.42 -0.78
CA GLU A 79 -3.36 -11.84 -1.84
C GLU A 79 -1.89 -11.85 -1.39
N ILE A 80 -1.65 -11.79 -0.07
CA ILE A 80 -0.30 -11.74 0.48
C ILE A 80 0.50 -13.01 0.12
N THR A 81 1.79 -12.81 -0.12
CA THR A 81 2.72 -13.92 -0.31
C THR A 81 3.93 -13.78 0.62
N VAL A 82 4.48 -14.90 1.05
CA VAL A 82 5.70 -14.94 1.86
C VAL A 82 6.83 -15.50 1.03
N ILE A 83 7.89 -14.73 0.89
CA ILE A 83 9.08 -15.10 0.11
C ILE A 83 10.33 -15.09 0.99
N ASP A 84 11.37 -15.78 0.53
CA ASP A 84 12.70 -15.59 1.10
C ASP A 84 13.31 -14.27 0.60
N ALA A 85 14.07 -13.59 1.44
CA ALA A 85 14.63 -12.26 1.14
C ALA A 85 15.57 -12.26 -0.09
N ASP A 86 16.14 -13.40 -0.46
CA ASP A 86 16.95 -13.56 -1.68
C ASP A 86 16.10 -13.64 -2.96
N GLN A 87 14.78 -13.79 -2.85
CA GLN A 87 13.83 -13.85 -3.97
C GLN A 87 13.26 -12.47 -4.37
N VAL A 88 13.53 -11.43 -3.58
CA VAL A 88 13.04 -10.04 -3.76
C VAL A 88 13.45 -9.43 -5.13
N GLY A 89 14.48 -9.97 -5.79
CA GLY A 89 15.00 -9.46 -7.06
C GLY A 89 14.09 -9.68 -8.30
N ARG A 90 13.00 -10.45 -8.19
CA ARG A 90 12.01 -10.53 -9.27
C ARG A 90 11.03 -9.37 -9.13
N ARG A 91 11.12 -8.36 -10.02
CA ARG A 91 10.10 -7.30 -10.14
C ARG A 91 8.76 -7.95 -10.44
N LEU A 92 7.83 -7.89 -9.49
CA LEU A 92 6.45 -8.33 -9.65
C LEU A 92 5.50 -7.13 -9.91
N SER A 93 5.95 -5.89 -9.70
CA SER A 93 5.17 -4.66 -9.87
C SER A 93 5.59 -3.78 -11.07
N VAL A 94 4.65 -2.95 -11.55
CA VAL A 94 4.87 -1.94 -12.61
C VAL A 94 5.29 -0.58 -12.06
N ALA A 95 5.02 -0.30 -10.78
CA ALA A 95 5.52 0.88 -10.08
C ALA A 95 7.07 0.89 -10.00
N ALA A 96 7.66 2.05 -9.69
CA ALA A 96 9.11 2.28 -9.69
C ALA A 96 9.94 1.24 -8.88
N GLY A 97 9.31 0.65 -7.86
CA GLY A 97 9.79 -0.48 -7.07
C GLY A 97 8.80 -0.84 -5.97
N PRO A 98 9.08 -1.88 -5.16
CA PRO A 98 8.30 -2.16 -3.96
C PRO A 98 8.54 -1.07 -2.89
N GLU A 99 7.48 -0.74 -2.17
CA GLU A 99 7.51 0.19 -1.04
C GLU A 99 8.00 -0.51 0.24
N ASP A 100 8.72 0.21 1.10
CA ASP A 100 9.18 -0.33 2.38
C ASP A 100 8.10 -0.22 3.47
N GLY A 101 7.51 -1.37 3.79
CA GLY A 101 6.53 -1.52 4.86
C GLY A 101 7.13 -1.55 6.26
N GLY A 102 8.46 -1.63 6.41
CA GLY A 102 9.11 -1.86 7.70
C GLY A 102 8.75 -3.22 8.28
N THR A 103 8.57 -3.31 9.59
CA THR A 103 8.04 -4.51 10.26
C THR A 103 6.51 -4.56 10.22
N ALA A 104 5.90 -5.72 10.52
CA ALA A 104 4.45 -5.83 10.66
C ALA A 104 3.89 -4.83 11.68
N ALA A 105 4.59 -4.65 12.81
CA ALA A 105 4.23 -3.68 13.83
C ALA A 105 4.29 -2.23 13.31
N ASP A 106 5.31 -1.88 12.52
CA ASP A 106 5.44 -0.53 11.94
C ASP A 106 4.28 -0.23 10.97
N LEU A 107 3.96 -1.18 10.09
CA LEU A 107 2.86 -1.01 9.13
C LEU A 107 1.51 -0.88 9.86
N VAL A 108 1.20 -1.79 10.78
CA VAL A 108 -0.07 -1.77 11.54
C VAL A 108 -0.19 -0.48 12.37
N ALA A 109 0.90 -0.03 12.99
CA ALA A 109 0.92 1.21 13.77
C ALA A 109 0.61 2.43 12.89
N ARG A 110 1.24 2.54 11.72
CA ARG A 110 0.99 3.64 10.76
C ARG A 110 -0.45 3.62 10.24
N LEU A 111 -0.96 2.47 9.82
CA LEU A 111 -2.34 2.30 9.38
C LEU A 111 -3.34 2.70 10.49
N THR A 112 -3.13 2.20 11.71
CA THR A 112 -4.00 2.50 12.86
C THR A 112 -3.98 3.98 13.21
N ALA A 113 -2.81 4.62 13.18
CA ALA A 113 -2.67 6.05 13.45
C ALA A 113 -3.41 6.89 12.40
N ALA A 114 -3.23 6.59 11.11
CA ALA A 114 -3.90 7.29 10.02
C ALA A 114 -5.43 7.09 10.08
N ALA A 115 -5.90 5.86 10.31
CA ALA A 115 -7.32 5.57 10.48
C ALA A 115 -7.96 6.35 11.63
N ARG A 116 -7.27 6.46 12.78
CA ARG A 116 -7.73 7.27 13.92
C ARG A 116 -7.76 8.76 13.64
N ALA A 117 -6.82 9.26 12.84
CA ALA A 117 -6.79 10.66 12.40
C ALA A 117 -7.84 10.96 11.32
N GLY A 118 -8.38 9.93 10.67
CA GLY A 118 -9.24 10.03 9.51
C GLY A 118 -8.44 9.98 8.22
N TRP A 119 -8.87 9.12 7.29
CA TRP A 119 -8.31 9.07 5.94
C TRP A 119 -8.70 10.33 5.15
N ASN A 120 -7.72 10.92 4.45
CA ASN A 120 -7.86 12.11 3.62
C ASN A 120 -7.60 11.76 2.15
N PRO A 121 -8.66 11.44 1.37
CA PRO A 121 -8.50 11.08 -0.03
C PRO A 121 -8.16 12.24 -0.96
N ALA A 122 -8.04 13.48 -0.45
CA ALA A 122 -7.51 14.58 -1.24
C ALA A 122 -5.97 14.63 -1.23
N LEU A 123 -5.30 13.73 -0.50
CA LEU A 123 -3.85 13.67 -0.44
C LEU A 123 -3.29 12.78 -1.56
N HIS A 124 -2.67 13.41 -2.55
CA HIS A 124 -2.15 12.77 -3.76
C HIS A 124 -0.64 12.45 -3.71
N ALA A 125 0.04 12.78 -2.62
CA ALA A 125 1.49 12.64 -2.42
C ALA A 125 1.82 12.30 -0.96
N ALA A 126 3.01 11.75 -0.73
CA ALA A 126 3.58 11.55 0.60
C ALA A 126 4.19 12.83 1.18
#